data_AF-A0A970NHP9-F1
#
_entry.id   AF-A0A970NHP9-F1
#
_cell.length_a   1.000
_cell.length_b   1.000
_cell.length_c   1.000
_cell.angle_alpha   90.00
_cell.angle_beta   90.00
_cell.angle_gamma   90.00
#
_symmetry.space_group_name_H-M   'P 1'
#
loop_
_entity.id
_entity.type
_entity.pdbx_description
1 polymer ?
#
loop_
_entity_poly.entity_id
_entity_poly.type
_entity_poly.pdbx_seq_one_letter_code
_entity_poly.pdbx_strand_id
1 'polypeptide(L)'
;MDGNRLKEVWQALDDRLAGIDFEAIWPGFSPVDLALYTPLIMCFKGQISDKPASFIGNTAIEHEGACIAIWDMSYTILEDGESLDRLAANLVHEMFHAFQH
;
A
#
# COMPACT_ATOMS: atom_id res chain seq x y z
N MET A 1 -11.78 -1.53 -10.59
CA MET A 1 -11.71 -2.44 -9.44
C MET A 1 -12.81 -2.06 -8.47
N ASP A 2 -13.61 -3.01 -7.98
CA ASP A 2 -14.63 -2.74 -6.94
C ASP A 2 -14.04 -2.91 -5.52
N GLY A 3 -14.82 -2.60 -4.49
CA GLY A 3 -14.37 -2.64 -3.10
C GLY A 3 -13.99 -4.04 -2.59
N ASN A 4 -14.69 -5.09 -3.06
CA ASN A 4 -14.36 -6.46 -2.65
C ASN A 4 -13.01 -6.87 -3.23
N ARG A 5 -12.80 -6.63 -4.53
CA ARG A 5 -11.53 -6.93 -5.18
C ARG A 5 -10.38 -6.09 -4.60
N LEU A 6 -10.63 -4.82 -4.29
CA LEU A 6 -9.63 -3.95 -3.67
C LEU A 6 -9.19 -4.49 -2.30
N LYS A 7 -10.15 -4.96 -1.50
CA LYS A 7 -9.88 -5.58 -0.20
C LYS A 7 -9.13 -6.91 -0.32
N GLU A 8 -9.47 -7.76 -1.28
CA GLU A 8 -8.73 -9.01 -1.54
C GLU A 8 -7.25 -8.73 -1.87
N VAL A 9 -7.00 -7.75 -2.75
CA VAL A 9 -5.64 -7.35 -3.12
C VAL A 9 -4.91 -6.76 -1.92
N TRP A 10 -5.57 -5.89 -1.14
CA TRP A 10 -5.02 -5.34 0.08
C TRP A 10 -4.58 -6.44 1.04
N GLN A 11 -5.44 -7.43 1.29
CA GLN A 11 -5.10 -8.55 2.18
C GLN A 11 -3.92 -9.37 1.64
N ALA A 12 -3.91 -9.65 0.34
CA ALA A 12 -2.84 -10.44 -0.26
C ALA A 12 -1.48 -9.71 -0.27
N LEU A 13 -1.48 -8.37 -0.27
CA LEU A 13 -0.29 -7.55 -0.08
C LEU A 13 0.15 -7.50 1.37
N ASP A 14 -0.79 -7.32 2.30
CA ASP A 14 -0.53 -7.33 3.75
C ASP A 14 0.18 -8.64 4.16
N ASP A 15 -0.33 -9.78 3.68
CA ASP A 15 0.26 -11.10 3.91
C ASP A 15 1.71 -11.22 3.35
N ARG A 16 1.98 -10.59 2.20
CA ARG A 16 3.33 -10.59 1.58
C ARG A 16 4.30 -9.73 2.36
N LEU A 17 3.86 -8.53 2.73
CA LEU A 17 4.66 -7.56 3.46
C LEU A 17 5.00 -8.09 4.86
N ALA A 18 4.08 -8.81 5.51
CA ALA A 18 4.34 -9.49 6.78
C ALA A 18 5.47 -10.54 6.71
N GLY A 19 5.79 -11.05 5.52
CA GLY A 19 6.89 -12.00 5.29
C GLY A 19 8.25 -11.36 5.00
N ILE A 20 8.34 -10.03 4.89
CA ILE A 20 9.58 -9.33 4.54
C ILE A 20 10.37 -8.97 5.80
N ASP A 21 11.68 -9.22 5.77
CA ASP A 21 12.63 -8.69 6.75
C ASP A 21 13.08 -7.29 6.35
N PHE A 22 12.41 -6.26 6.88
CA PHE A 22 12.69 -4.85 6.56
C PHE A 22 14.05 -4.38 7.09
N GLU A 23 14.51 -4.93 8.23
CA GLU A 23 15.82 -4.60 8.81
C GLU A 23 16.96 -5.06 7.90
N ALA A 24 16.77 -6.18 7.20
CA ALA A 24 17.71 -6.68 6.19
C ALA A 24 17.77 -5.80 4.92
N ILE A 25 16.73 -5.00 4.64
CA ILE A 25 16.73 -4.01 3.55
C ILE A 25 17.56 -2.79 3.95
N TRP A 26 17.29 -2.23 5.13
CA TRP A 26 18.03 -1.10 5.67
C TRP A 26 17.94 -1.06 7.21
N PRO A 27 19.03 -0.80 7.94
CA PRO A 27 19.00 -0.79 9.40
C PRO A 27 18.00 0.23 9.97
N GLY A 28 17.12 -0.22 10.87
CA GLY A 28 16.06 0.58 11.48
C GLY A 28 14.83 0.80 10.59
N PHE A 29 14.79 0.26 9.37
CA PHE A 29 13.62 0.37 8.52
C PHE A 29 12.52 -0.59 8.99
N SER A 30 11.33 -0.05 9.25
CA SER A 30 10.15 -0.80 9.64
C SER A 30 8.98 -0.49 8.70
N PRO A 31 8.06 -1.43 8.45
CA PRO A 31 6.87 -1.15 7.66
C PRO A 31 6.00 -0.09 8.34
N VAL A 32 5.34 0.73 7.52
CA VAL A 32 4.23 1.60 7.94
C VAL A 32 2.91 1.02 7.44
N ASP A 33 1.78 1.56 7.93
CA ASP A 33 0.47 1.16 7.39
C ASP A 33 0.38 1.50 5.89
N LEU A 34 -0.48 0.76 5.16
CA LEU A 34 -0.73 1.00 3.74
C LEU A 34 -2.21 1.13 3.40
N ALA A 35 -2.50 1.94 2.38
CA ALA A 35 -3.81 2.02 1.77
C ALA A 35 -3.73 1.83 0.24
N LEU A 36 -4.63 0.99 -0.29
CA LEU A 36 -4.86 0.92 -1.73
C LEU A 36 -6.07 1.76 -2.08
N TYR A 37 -6.07 2.43 -3.23
CA TYR A 37 -7.23 3.22 -3.61
C TYR A 37 -7.54 3.17 -5.10
N THR A 38 -8.75 3.60 -5.44
CA THR A 38 -9.26 3.86 -6.79
C THR A 38 -9.85 5.28 -6.79
N PRO A 39 -10.33 5.85 -7.90
CA PRO A 39 -10.79 7.24 -7.90
C PRO A 39 -11.95 7.53 -6.91
N LEU A 40 -12.69 6.49 -6.48
CA LEU A 40 -13.86 6.62 -5.61
C LEU A 40 -13.62 6.10 -4.19
N ILE A 41 -12.93 4.98 -4.02
CA ILE A 41 -12.82 4.27 -2.74
C ILE A 41 -11.37 3.96 -2.38
N MET A 42 -11.11 3.77 -1.09
CA MET A 42 -9.87 3.22 -0.57
C MET A 42 -10.11 1.94 0.25
N CYS A 43 -9.07 1.13 0.38
CA CYS A 43 -8.94 0.08 1.37
C CYS A 43 -7.78 0.42 2.31
N PHE A 44 -8.09 0.66 3.58
CA PHE A 44 -7.11 0.94 4.64
C PHE A 44 -7.38 0.01 5.81
N LYS A 45 -6.35 -0.70 6.30
CA LYS A 45 -6.48 -1.69 7.39
C LYS A 45 -7.61 -2.72 7.15
N GLY A 46 -7.77 -3.16 5.90
CA GLY A 46 -8.80 -4.10 5.48
C GLY A 46 -10.23 -3.55 5.47
N GLN A 47 -10.43 -2.24 5.64
CA GLN A 47 -11.72 -1.57 5.62
C GLN A 47 -11.90 -0.75 4.35
N ILE A 48 -13.09 -0.77 3.75
CA ILE A 48 -13.44 0.03 2.57
C ILE A 48 -14.14 1.30 3.01
N SER A 49 -13.72 2.43 2.45
CA SER A 49 -14.35 3.74 2.63
C SER A 49 -14.17 4.60 1.38
N ASP A 50 -14.78 5.78 1.36
CA ASP A 50 -14.55 6.76 0.30
C ASP A 50 -13.09 7.22 0.28
N LYS A 51 -12.55 7.45 -0.93
CA LYS A 51 -11.17 7.93 -1.10
C LYS A 51 -11.06 9.38 -0.60
N PRO A 52 -10.13 9.69 0.33
CA PRO A 52 -9.83 11.07 0.69
C PRO A 52 -9.31 11.89 -0.50
N ALA A 53 -9.58 13.20 -0.49
CA ALA A 53 -9.07 14.10 -1.53
C ALA A 53 -7.54 14.21 -1.52
N SER A 54 -6.90 13.98 -0.37
CA SER A 54 -5.44 13.99 -0.20
C SER A 54 -4.72 12.80 -0.86
N PHE A 55 -5.44 11.73 -1.21
CA PHE A 55 -4.85 10.56 -1.86
C PHE A 55 -4.65 10.85 -3.35
N ILE A 56 -3.43 11.22 -3.71
CA ILE A 56 -3.03 11.63 -5.06
C ILE A 56 -1.66 11.00 -5.37
N GLY A 57 -1.64 10.15 -6.41
CA GLY A 57 -0.45 9.43 -6.83
C GLY A 57 -0.07 8.28 -5.90
N ASN A 58 1.10 7.71 -6.16
CA ASN A 58 1.72 6.68 -5.32
C ASN A 58 2.82 7.37 -4.52
N THR A 59 2.70 7.36 -3.19
CA THR A 59 3.65 8.05 -2.31
C THR A 59 3.42 7.64 -0.84
N ALA A 60 4.20 8.22 0.08
CA ALA A 60 3.89 8.24 1.50
C ALA A 60 3.23 9.58 1.88
N ILE A 61 2.17 9.53 2.69
CA ILE A 61 1.46 10.73 3.18
C ILE A 61 1.09 10.59 4.64
N GLU A 62 0.82 11.73 5.29
CA GLU A 62 0.19 11.75 6.62
C GLU A 62 -1.31 11.44 6.51
N HIS A 63 -1.76 10.43 7.26
CA HIS A 63 -3.15 10.01 7.38
C HIS A 63 -3.44 9.54 8.80
N GLU A 64 -4.50 10.08 9.42
CA GLU A 64 -4.88 9.73 10.80
C GLU A 64 -3.75 9.88 11.85
N GLY A 65 -2.83 10.82 11.63
CA GLY A 65 -1.70 11.10 12.55
C GLY A 65 -0.51 10.15 12.40
N ALA A 66 -0.48 9.33 11.35
CA ALA A 66 0.65 8.48 10.99
C ALA A 66 1.05 8.68 9.52
N CYS A 67 2.33 8.47 9.20
CA CYS A 67 2.77 8.41 7.81
C CYS A 67 2.47 7.01 7.26
N ILE A 68 1.77 6.93 6.12
CA ILE A 68 1.33 5.67 5.49
C ILE A 68 1.73 5.65 4.02
N ALA A 69 1.92 4.47 3.45
CA ALA A 69 2.09 4.28 2.01
C ALA A 69 0.74 4.21 1.30
N ILE A 70 0.56 4.94 0.20
CA ILE A 70 -0.66 4.90 -0.63
C ILE A 70 -0.35 4.46 -2.06
N TRP A 71 -1.27 3.69 -2.66
CA TRP A 71 -1.12 3.22 -4.03
C TRP A 71 -2.42 3.25 -4.84
N ASP A 72 -2.36 3.83 -6.04
CA ASP A 72 -3.46 3.92 -7.00
C ASP A 72 -3.59 2.63 -7.83
N MET A 73 -4.72 1.95 -7.65
CA MET A 73 -5.06 0.72 -8.35
C MET A 73 -5.75 0.96 -9.69
N SER A 74 -5.96 2.22 -10.11
CA SER A 74 -6.68 2.55 -11.36
C SER A 74 -6.00 1.99 -12.61
N TYR A 75 -4.67 1.91 -12.60
CA TYR A 75 -3.85 1.45 -13.73
C TYR A 75 -2.98 0.24 -13.37
N THR A 76 -3.20 -0.35 -12.20
CA THR A 76 -2.43 -1.50 -11.73
C THR A 76 -3.05 -2.79 -12.28
N ILE A 77 -2.27 -3.55 -13.03
CA ILE A 77 -2.68 -4.84 -13.62
C ILE A 77 -2.09 -5.96 -12.76
N LEU A 78 -2.96 -6.86 -12.29
CA LEU A 78 -2.59 -8.03 -11.48
C LEU A 78 -3.01 -9.30 -12.22
N GLU A 79 -2.04 -9.99 -12.81
CA GLU A 79 -2.27 -11.18 -13.64
C GLU A 79 -1.94 -12.47 -12.87
N ASP A 80 -0.94 -12.41 -12.00
CA ASP A 80 -0.39 -13.55 -11.28
C ASP A 80 0.29 -13.15 -9.96
N GLY A 81 0.96 -14.11 -9.32
CA GLY A 81 1.72 -13.86 -8.09
C GLY A 81 2.89 -12.90 -8.28
N GLU A 82 3.56 -12.91 -9.44
CA GLU A 82 4.71 -12.04 -9.69
C GLU A 82 4.28 -10.57 -9.79
N SER A 83 3.15 -10.29 -10.45
CA SER A 83 2.58 -8.94 -10.50
C SER A 83 2.24 -8.40 -9.11
N LEU A 84 1.86 -9.28 -8.18
CA LEU A 84 1.56 -8.93 -6.81
C LEU A 84 2.83 -8.71 -5.97
N ASP A 85 3.88 -9.49 -6.21
CA ASP A 85 5.18 -9.31 -5.56
C ASP A 85 5.87 -8.01 -6.03
N ARG A 86 5.74 -7.66 -7.32
CA ARG A 86 6.17 -6.36 -7.85
C ARG A 86 5.43 -5.19 -7.20
N LEU A 87 4.12 -5.33 -7.00
CA LEU A 87 3.33 -4.33 -6.29
C LEU A 87 3.77 -4.21 -4.82
N ALA A 88 4.05 -5.32 -4.15
CA ALA A 88 4.59 -5.30 -2.79
C ALA A 88 5.95 -4.57 -2.73
N ALA A 89 6.85 -4.84 -3.67
CA ALA A 89 8.14 -4.15 -3.77
C ALA A 89 7.97 -2.64 -3.99
N ASN A 90 7.03 -2.22 -4.84
CA ASN A 90 6.72 -0.81 -5.02
C ASN A 90 6.14 -0.17 -3.75
N LEU A 91 5.28 -0.87 -3.00
CA LEU A 91 4.80 -0.37 -1.72
C LEU A 91 5.93 -0.24 -0.69
N VAL A 92 6.87 -1.18 -0.64
CA VAL A 92 8.06 -1.07 0.21
C VAL A 92 8.89 0.17 -0.16
N HIS A 93 8.98 0.52 -1.46
CA HIS A 93 9.61 1.77 -1.89
C HIS A 93 8.88 3.00 -1.30
N GLU A 94 7.56 3.05 -1.37
CA GLU A 94 6.78 4.15 -0.79
C GLU A 94 6.92 4.18 0.75
N MET A 95 6.91 3.03 1.42
CA MET A 95 7.17 2.94 2.86
C MET A 95 8.56 3.46 3.21
N PHE A 96 9.56 3.27 2.33
CA PHE A 96 10.90 3.78 2.55
C PHE A 96 10.95 5.31 2.49
N HIS A 97 10.11 5.97 1.67
CA HIS A 97 9.96 7.43 1.73
C HIS A 97 9.49 7.90 3.10
N ALA A 98 8.57 7.17 3.75
CA ALA A 98 8.14 7.49 5.11
C ALA A 98 9.27 7.40 6.15
N PHE A 99 10.23 6.49 5.93
CA PHE A 99 11.39 6.30 6.81
C PHE A 99 12.50 7.37 6.62
N GLN A 100 12.57 8.01 5.45
CA GLN A 100 13.59 9.01 5.14
C GLN A 100 13.29 10.43 5.67
N HIS A 101 12.17 10.62 6.37
CA HIS A 101 11.69 11.91 6.86
C HIS A 101 12.16 12.25 8.28
#